data_AF-A0A2M7EEV7-F1
#
_entry.id   AF-A0A2M7EEV7-F1
#
_cell.length_a   1.000
_cell.length_b   1.000
_cell.length_c   1.000
_cell.angle_alpha   90.00
_cell.angle_beta   90.00
_cell.angle_gamma   90.00
#
_symmetry.space_group_name_H-M   'P 1'
#
loop_
_entity.id
_entity.type
_entity.pdbx_description
1 polymer ?
#
loop_
_entity_poly.entity_id
_entity_poly.type
_entity_poly.pdbx_seq_one_letter_code
_entity_poly.pdbx_strand_id
1 'polypeptide(L)'
;DTLDRMLKDGKTGSPEFAELKRRLGWEFNGMRLHEYYLENLGGKGAIDKGGRLAKKLAEAFGSYEAWEKDFKATGTMRGIGWAALYHDSQSGRLINFWINEHDVSHPAGCSLILIMDVFEHAFMLDYGLKRADYIEAFFKNIDWKAAEARLK
;
A
#
# COMPACT_ATOMS: atom_id res chain seq x y z
N ASP A 1 -22.83 10.84 6.07
CA ASP A 1 -23.07 9.65 6.92
C ASP A 1 -23.33 10.05 8.38
N THR A 2 -23.18 9.15 9.37
CA THR A 2 -23.34 9.41 10.82
C THR A 2 -22.52 10.60 11.33
N LEU A 3 -21.27 10.76 10.89
CA LEU A 3 -20.42 11.90 11.28
C LEU A 3 -20.99 13.23 10.80
N ASP A 4 -21.51 13.29 9.57
CA ASP A 4 -22.16 14.50 9.04
C ASP A 4 -23.42 14.86 9.82
N ARG A 5 -24.21 13.86 10.24
CA ARG A 5 -25.38 14.08 11.09
C ARG A 5 -24.97 14.66 12.44
N MET A 6 -23.96 14.09 13.09
CA MET A 6 -23.45 14.61 14.36
C MET A 6 -22.90 16.03 14.26
N LEU A 7 -22.28 16.37 13.12
CA LEU A 7 -21.82 17.73 12.83
C LEU A 7 -23.02 18.71 12.76
N LYS A 8 -24.08 18.34 12.03
CA LYS A 8 -25.31 19.15 11.92
C LYS A 8 -26.03 19.32 13.26
N ASP A 9 -26.00 18.29 14.10
CA ASP A 9 -26.60 18.29 15.44
C ASP A 9 -25.76 19.05 16.49
N GLY A 10 -24.59 19.61 16.11
CA GLY A 10 -23.72 20.34 17.05
C GLY A 10 -22.98 19.45 18.05
N LYS A 11 -22.82 18.15 17.77
CA LYS A 11 -22.24 17.15 18.70
C LYS A 11 -20.71 17.02 18.59
N THR A 12 -20.02 18.03 18.08
CA THR A 12 -18.56 17.94 17.79
C THR A 12 -17.69 17.82 19.06
N GLY A 13 -18.23 18.15 20.24
CA GLY A 13 -17.55 17.98 21.52
C GLY A 13 -17.79 16.63 22.21
N SER A 14 -18.56 15.73 21.61
CA SER A 14 -18.92 14.46 22.27
C SER A 14 -17.80 13.41 22.11
N PRO A 15 -17.59 12.53 23.12
CA PRO A 15 -16.64 11.41 22.99
C PRO A 15 -16.91 10.51 21.79
N GLU A 16 -18.19 10.30 21.45
CA GLU A 16 -18.60 9.47 20.31
C GLU A 16 -18.17 10.09 18.98
N PHE A 17 -18.27 11.42 18.83
CA PHE A 17 -17.82 12.11 17.62
C PHE A 17 -16.30 11.95 17.46
N ALA A 18 -15.56 12.12 18.56
CA ALA A 18 -14.11 11.97 18.56
C ALA A 18 -13.69 10.55 18.17
N GLU A 19 -14.38 9.51 18.68
CA GLU A 19 -14.04 8.13 18.36
C GLU A 19 -14.39 7.76 16.91
N LEU A 20 -15.54 8.18 16.41
CA LEU A 20 -15.88 7.97 14.99
C LEU A 20 -14.89 8.69 14.07
N LYS A 21 -14.40 9.87 14.45
CA LYS A 21 -13.36 10.57 13.69
C LYS A 21 -12.02 9.84 13.73
N ARG A 22 -11.65 9.25 14.87
CA ARG A 22 -10.45 8.41 14.99
C ARG A 22 -10.55 7.17 14.09
N ARG A 23 -11.69 6.46 14.13
CA ARG A 23 -11.94 5.24 13.36
C ARG A 23 -12.05 5.47 11.85
N LEU A 24 -12.46 6.68 11.44
CA LEU A 24 -12.60 7.02 10.02
C LEU A 24 -11.32 6.75 9.21
N GLY A 25 -10.14 6.99 9.78
CA GLY A 25 -8.87 6.72 9.10
C GLY A 25 -8.72 5.25 8.70
N TRP A 26 -9.02 4.35 9.64
CA TRP A 26 -8.98 2.91 9.43
C TRP A 26 -9.96 2.43 8.34
N GLU A 27 -11.22 2.87 8.40
CA GLU A 27 -12.26 2.45 7.43
C GLU A 27 -11.99 3.03 6.03
N PHE A 28 -11.66 4.32 5.96
CA PHE A 28 -11.42 5.02 4.70
C PHE A 28 -10.17 4.49 4.00
N ASN A 29 -9.08 4.34 4.73
CA ASN A 29 -7.86 3.76 4.16
C ASN A 29 -8.06 2.29 3.84
N GLY A 30 -8.76 1.52 4.67
CA GLY A 30 -9.08 0.12 4.37
C GLY A 30 -9.70 -0.01 2.98
N MET A 31 -10.77 0.73 2.70
CA MET A 31 -11.39 0.77 1.36
C MET A 31 -10.38 1.20 0.28
N ARG A 32 -9.69 2.32 0.46
CA ARG A 32 -8.82 2.90 -0.58
C ARG A 32 -7.59 2.04 -0.88
N LEU A 33 -6.98 1.44 0.13
CA LEU A 33 -5.82 0.55 -0.03
C LEU A 33 -6.20 -0.73 -0.76
N HIS A 34 -7.39 -1.27 -0.53
CA HIS A 34 -7.91 -2.40 -1.32
C HIS A 34 -8.17 -2.02 -2.78
N GLU A 35 -8.73 -0.84 -3.05
CA GLU A 35 -8.87 -0.33 -4.44
C GLU A 35 -7.50 -0.28 -5.13
N TYR A 36 -6.50 0.33 -4.48
CA TYR A 36 -5.13 0.36 -5.00
C TYR A 36 -4.54 -1.03 -5.21
N TYR A 37 -4.75 -1.95 -4.27
CA TYR A 37 -4.25 -3.32 -4.36
C TYR A 37 -4.86 -4.04 -5.56
N LEU A 38 -6.19 -3.99 -5.73
CA LEU A 38 -6.88 -4.64 -6.84
C LEU A 38 -6.48 -4.04 -8.20
N GLU A 39 -6.33 -2.72 -8.29
CA GLU A 39 -5.82 -2.04 -9.48
C GLU A 39 -4.39 -2.44 -9.85
N ASN A 40 -3.59 -2.94 -8.89
CA ASN A 40 -2.23 -3.42 -9.15
C ASN A 40 -2.20 -4.84 -9.73
N LEU A 41 -3.33 -5.51 -9.87
CA LEU A 41 -3.39 -6.93 -10.26
C LEU A 41 -3.89 -7.11 -11.70
N GLY A 42 -3.67 -8.31 -12.24
CA GLY A 42 -4.08 -8.68 -13.61
C GLY A 42 -3.03 -8.40 -14.69
N GLY A 43 -1.84 -7.96 -14.28
CA GLY A 43 -0.71 -7.76 -15.19
C GLY A 43 0.06 -9.06 -15.49
N LYS A 44 1.16 -8.92 -16.24
CA LYS A 44 2.04 -10.04 -16.65
C LYS A 44 3.31 -10.16 -15.81
N GLY A 45 3.39 -9.46 -14.69
CA GLY A 45 4.46 -9.56 -13.67
C GLY A 45 5.83 -8.99 -14.05
N ALA A 46 6.16 -8.87 -15.33
CA ALA A 46 7.42 -8.27 -15.76
C ALA A 46 7.29 -6.74 -15.87
N ILE A 47 8.12 -6.02 -15.10
CA ILE A 47 8.27 -4.57 -15.25
C ILE A 47 8.99 -4.24 -16.57
N ASP A 48 8.60 -3.15 -17.22
CA ASP A 48 9.37 -2.60 -18.33
C ASP A 48 10.68 -2.00 -17.79
N LYS A 49 11.80 -2.70 -18.01
CA LYS A 49 13.14 -2.26 -17.59
C LYS A 49 13.56 -0.92 -18.22
N GLY A 50 12.97 -0.52 -19.34
CA GLY A 50 13.19 0.78 -19.98
C GLY A 50 12.26 1.90 -19.46
N GLY A 51 11.21 1.53 -18.73
CA GLY A 51 10.18 2.42 -18.21
C GLY A 51 10.70 3.40 -17.14
N ARG A 52 9.92 4.44 -16.86
CA ARG A 52 10.25 5.47 -15.86
C ARG A 52 10.30 4.88 -14.46
N LEU A 53 9.38 3.95 -14.15
CA LEU A 53 9.34 3.32 -12.83
C LEU A 53 10.59 2.48 -12.56
N ALA A 54 10.99 1.61 -13.48
CA ALA A 54 12.20 0.80 -13.32
C ALA A 54 13.46 1.65 -13.13
N LYS A 55 13.57 2.76 -13.87
CA LYS A 55 14.68 3.72 -13.72
C LYS A 55 14.69 4.39 -12.34
N LYS A 56 13.56 4.92 -11.87
CA LYS A 56 13.45 5.51 -10.53
C LYS A 56 13.74 4.51 -9.42
N LEU A 57 13.35 3.25 -9.59
CA LEU A 57 13.70 2.18 -8.65
C LEU A 57 15.20 1.92 -8.64
N ALA A 58 15.83 1.83 -9.81
CA ALA A 58 17.29 1.69 -9.89
C ALA A 58 18.04 2.89 -9.30
N GLU A 59 17.55 4.12 -9.48
CA GLU A 59 18.12 5.33 -8.87
C GLU A 59 18.03 5.29 -7.33
N ALA A 60 16.89 4.86 -6.77
CA ALA A 60 16.66 4.89 -5.33
C ALA A 60 17.26 3.69 -4.57
N PHE A 61 17.40 2.53 -5.22
CA PHE A 61 17.79 1.26 -4.60
C PHE A 61 19.04 0.62 -5.23
N GLY A 62 19.61 1.21 -6.28
CA GLY A 62 20.76 0.70 -7.03
C GLY A 62 20.38 -0.23 -8.19
N SER A 63 19.31 -1.02 -8.05
CA SER A 63 18.71 -1.80 -9.14
C SER A 63 17.24 -2.15 -8.83
N TYR A 64 16.51 -2.61 -9.86
CA TYR A 64 15.17 -3.16 -9.66
C TYR A 64 15.21 -4.40 -8.74
N GLU A 65 16.20 -5.27 -8.94
CA GLU A 65 16.34 -6.51 -8.16
C GLU A 65 16.65 -6.21 -6.67
N ALA A 66 17.41 -5.14 -6.39
CA ALA A 66 17.65 -4.68 -5.03
C ALA A 66 16.37 -4.14 -4.38
N TRP A 67 15.58 -3.36 -5.13
CA TRP A 67 14.27 -2.92 -4.68
C TRP A 67 13.31 -4.07 -4.42
N GLU A 68 13.21 -5.04 -5.34
CA GLU A 68 12.32 -6.19 -5.21
C GLU A 68 12.63 -6.96 -3.93
N LYS A 69 13.91 -7.19 -3.63
CA LYS A 69 14.34 -7.83 -2.38
C LYS A 69 13.89 -7.05 -1.15
N ASP A 70 14.05 -5.72 -1.16
CA ASP A 70 13.66 -4.83 -0.07
C ASP A 70 12.12 -4.80 0.14
N PHE A 71 11.36 -4.74 -0.94
CA PHE A 71 9.89 -4.76 -0.90
C PHE A 71 9.36 -6.11 -0.40
N LYS A 72 9.93 -7.23 -0.88
CA LYS A 72 9.61 -8.57 -0.40
C LYS A 72 9.94 -8.73 1.09
N ALA A 73 11.08 -8.20 1.54
CA ALA A 73 11.45 -8.20 2.95
C ALA A 73 10.47 -7.38 3.81
N THR A 74 9.96 -6.27 3.29
CA THR A 74 8.89 -5.49 3.95
C THR A 74 7.62 -6.32 4.09
N GLY A 75 7.22 -7.06 3.05
CA GLY A 75 6.04 -7.93 3.09
C GLY A 75 6.15 -9.14 4.03
N THR A 76 7.36 -9.57 4.39
CA THR A 76 7.58 -10.69 5.33
C THR A 76 7.68 -10.25 6.79
N MET A 77 7.59 -8.94 7.08
CA MET A 77 7.58 -8.43 8.45
C MET A 77 6.42 -9.03 9.27
N ARG A 78 6.67 -9.25 10.56
CA ARG A 78 5.64 -9.76 11.48
C ARG A 78 4.55 -8.72 11.69
N GLY A 79 3.30 -9.17 11.69
CA GLY A 79 2.13 -8.32 11.87
C GLY A 79 1.09 -8.51 10.76
N ILE A 80 0.03 -7.69 10.85
CA ILE A 80 -1.01 -7.51 9.85
C ILE A 80 -0.87 -6.11 9.26
N GLY A 81 -1.05 -5.98 7.95
CA GLY A 81 -0.76 -4.73 7.30
C GLY A 81 -0.47 -4.87 5.81
N TRP A 82 0.33 -3.92 5.33
CA TRP A 82 0.66 -3.77 3.92
C TRP A 82 2.14 -3.48 3.74
N ALA A 83 2.69 -3.98 2.63
CA ALA A 83 3.92 -3.45 2.08
C ALA A 83 3.58 -2.43 1.00
N ALA A 84 4.14 -1.23 1.09
CA ALA A 84 3.80 -0.12 0.20
C ALA A 84 5.06 0.57 -0.35
N LEU A 85 5.08 0.83 -1.65
CA LEU A 85 6.06 1.67 -2.32
C LEU A 85 5.46 3.07 -2.46
N TYR A 86 6.12 4.05 -1.86
CA TYR A 86 5.73 5.46 -1.92
C TYR A 86 6.72 6.27 -2.75
N HIS A 87 6.20 7.32 -3.39
CA HIS A 87 6.97 8.40 -4.00
C HIS A 87 6.89 9.65 -3.12
N ASP A 88 8.02 10.08 -2.58
CA ASP A 88 8.12 11.35 -1.87
C ASP A 88 8.06 12.50 -2.88
N SER A 89 7.04 13.34 -2.76
CA SER A 89 6.81 14.46 -3.68
C SER A 89 7.86 15.57 -3.56
N GLN A 90 8.62 15.63 -2.46
CA GLN A 90 9.65 16.66 -2.26
C GLN A 90 10.99 16.24 -2.86
N SER A 91 11.49 15.05 -2.52
CA SER A 91 12.79 14.57 -3.02
C SER A 91 12.70 13.84 -4.36
N GLY A 92 11.50 13.43 -4.77
CA GLY A 92 11.30 12.58 -5.96
C GLY A 92 11.75 11.13 -5.77
N ARG A 93 12.13 10.74 -4.53
CA ARG A 93 12.67 9.43 -4.19
C ARG A 93 11.55 8.41 -3.96
N LEU A 94 11.82 7.16 -4.34
CA LEU A 94 11.00 6.01 -4.03
C LEU A 94 11.45 5.34 -2.72
N ILE A 95 10.49 4.98 -1.86
CA ILE A 95 10.75 4.45 -0.51
C ILE A 95 9.71 3.38 -0.18
N ASN A 96 10.14 2.25 0.39
CA ASN A 96 9.25 1.20 0.89
C ASN A 96 8.84 1.51 2.34
N PHE A 97 7.57 1.30 2.66
CA PHE A 97 7.01 1.45 4.01
C PHE A 97 6.17 0.23 4.39
N TRP A 98 6.27 -0.16 5.65
CA TRP A 98 5.29 -1.02 6.31
C TRP A 98 4.14 -0.17 6.84
N ILE A 99 2.91 -0.49 6.43
CA ILE A 99 1.69 0.12 6.97
C ILE A 99 1.04 -0.91 7.89
N ASN A 100 0.97 -0.61 9.18
CA ASN A 100 0.32 -1.50 10.14
C ASN A 100 -1.19 -1.26 10.14
N GLU A 101 -1.96 -2.33 10.14
CA GLU A 101 -3.40 -2.29 9.92
C GLU A 101 -3.78 -1.53 8.62
N HIS A 102 -4.54 -0.43 8.69
CA HIS A 102 -4.92 0.36 7.51
C HIS A 102 -4.47 1.83 7.61
N ASP A 103 -3.98 2.29 8.75
CA ASP A 103 -3.86 3.72 9.03
C ASP A 103 -2.56 4.12 9.75
N VAL A 104 -1.76 3.16 10.19
CA VAL A 104 -0.53 3.44 10.94
C VAL A 104 0.68 3.46 10.00
N SER A 105 1.51 4.50 10.16
CA SER A 105 2.79 4.69 9.45
C SER A 105 2.70 5.12 7.98
N HIS A 106 1.57 5.71 7.55
CA HIS A 106 1.53 6.40 6.25
C HIS A 106 2.46 7.62 6.24
N PRO A 107 3.39 7.73 5.27
CA PRO A 107 4.30 8.86 5.20
C PRO A 107 3.61 10.11 4.65
N ALA A 108 3.65 11.21 5.42
CA ALA A 108 3.08 12.48 5.00
C ALA A 108 3.75 13.01 3.72
N GLY A 109 2.96 13.60 2.81
CA GLY A 109 3.46 14.20 1.57
C GLY A 109 3.90 13.19 0.49
N CYS A 110 3.73 11.89 0.73
CA CYS A 110 4.08 10.85 -0.23
C CYS A 110 2.85 10.36 -1.01
N SER A 111 3.06 9.96 -2.27
CA SER A 111 2.03 9.35 -3.13
C SER A 111 2.25 7.83 -3.23
N LEU A 112 1.20 7.04 -3.05
CA LEU A 112 1.27 5.57 -3.12
C LEU A 112 1.43 5.11 -4.58
N ILE A 113 2.44 4.28 -4.84
CA ILE A 113 2.78 3.77 -6.18
C ILE A 113 2.34 2.31 -6.35
N LEU A 114 2.74 1.45 -5.41
CA LEU A 114 2.42 0.02 -5.37
C LEU A 114 2.08 -0.37 -3.94
N ILE A 115 1.10 -1.25 -3.76
CA ILE A 115 0.74 -1.80 -2.46
C ILE A 115 0.43 -3.30 -2.57
N MET A 116 0.81 -4.04 -1.54
CA MET A 116 0.56 -5.48 -1.37
C MET A 116 -0.11 -5.70 -0.01
N ASP A 117 -1.30 -6.31 -0.03
CA ASP A 117 -2.00 -6.74 1.19
C ASP A 117 -1.28 -7.95 1.79
N VAL A 118 -0.92 -7.89 3.07
CA VAL A 118 -0.35 -9.05 3.78
C VAL A 118 -1.12 -9.38 5.05
N PHE A 119 -2.38 -8.94 5.15
CA PHE A 119 -3.33 -9.54 6.08
C PHE A 119 -3.57 -11.00 5.70
N GLU A 120 -3.79 -11.83 6.73
CA GLU A 120 -4.02 -13.27 6.52
C GLU A 120 -5.24 -13.51 5.62
N HIS A 121 -6.29 -12.69 5.69
CA HIS A 121 -7.46 -12.81 4.81
C HIS A 121 -7.12 -12.75 3.32
N ALA A 122 -5.99 -12.16 2.94
CA ALA A 122 -5.61 -11.98 1.54
C ALA A 122 -5.05 -13.26 0.90
N PHE A 123 -4.55 -14.20 1.71
CA PHE A 123 -3.79 -15.35 1.19
C PHE A 123 -3.98 -16.66 1.95
N MET A 124 -4.53 -16.65 3.16
CA MET A 124 -4.53 -17.79 4.08
C MET A 124 -5.24 -19.02 3.50
N LEU A 125 -6.31 -18.82 2.72
CA LEU A 125 -7.07 -19.91 2.09
C LEU A 125 -6.24 -20.70 1.07
N ASP A 126 -5.47 -20.00 0.23
CA ASP A 126 -4.71 -20.62 -0.87
C ASP A 126 -3.29 -21.03 -0.46
N TYR A 127 -2.65 -20.26 0.42
CA TYR A 127 -1.23 -20.39 0.73
C TYR A 127 -0.93 -20.91 2.14
N GLY A 128 -1.94 -21.02 3.01
CA GLY A 128 -1.66 -21.43 4.38
C GLY A 128 -0.74 -20.42 5.06
N LEU A 129 0.19 -20.92 5.89
CA LEU A 129 1.21 -20.09 6.56
C LEU A 129 2.35 -19.66 5.62
N LYS A 130 2.30 -20.03 4.33
CA LYS A 130 3.38 -19.78 3.35
C LYS A 130 3.24 -18.39 2.74
N ARG A 131 3.36 -17.35 3.56
CA ARG A 131 3.29 -15.95 3.11
C ARG A 131 4.28 -15.64 1.97
N ALA A 132 5.48 -16.23 2.00
CA ALA A 132 6.46 -16.04 0.94
C ALA A 132 5.95 -16.48 -0.44
N ASP A 133 5.23 -17.61 -0.52
CA ASP A 133 4.68 -18.13 -1.78
C ASP A 133 3.59 -17.19 -2.33
N TYR A 134 2.78 -16.59 -1.44
CA TYR A 134 1.81 -15.56 -1.80
C TYR A 134 2.51 -14.31 -2.38
N ILE A 135 3.58 -13.83 -1.74
CA ILE A 135 4.34 -12.67 -2.23
C ILE A 135 4.91 -12.95 -3.63
N GLU A 136 5.45 -14.15 -3.87
CA GLU A 136 5.92 -14.53 -5.21
C GLU A 136 4.78 -14.59 -6.24
N ALA A 137 3.58 -15.01 -5.83
CA ALA A 137 2.41 -14.99 -6.69
C ALA A 137 1.94 -13.57 -7.00
N PHE A 138 1.97 -12.66 -6.01
CA PHE A 138 1.69 -11.24 -6.21
C PHE A 138 2.61 -10.66 -7.29
N PHE A 139 3.94 -10.85 -7.17
CA PHE A 139 4.92 -10.33 -8.13
C PHE A 139 4.69 -10.79 -9.58
N LYS A 140 4.19 -12.01 -9.77
CA LYS A 140 3.86 -12.54 -11.11
C LYS A 140 2.63 -11.88 -11.74
N ASN A 141 1.79 -11.20 -10.95
CA ASN A 141 0.51 -10.66 -11.37
C ASN A 141 0.44 -9.13 -11.32
N ILE A 142 1.54 -8.44 -10.98
CA ILE A 142 1.57 -6.98 -10.92
C ILE A 142 1.28 -6.38 -12.30
N ASP A 143 0.29 -5.47 -12.36
CA ASP A 143 0.12 -4.52 -13.43
C ASP A 143 1.04 -3.31 -13.22
N TRP A 144 2.24 -3.43 -13.78
CA TRP A 144 3.24 -2.37 -13.72
C TRP A 144 2.82 -1.08 -14.42
N LYS A 145 1.87 -1.13 -15.37
CA LYS A 145 1.37 0.09 -16.01
C LYS A 145 0.52 0.91 -15.03
N ALA A 146 -0.31 0.25 -14.24
CA ALA A 146 -1.09 0.89 -13.19
C ALA A 146 -0.16 1.56 -12.15
N ALA A 147 0.89 0.85 -11.70
CA ALA A 147 1.88 1.42 -10.79
C ALA A 147 2.64 2.61 -11.40
N GLU A 148 3.11 2.49 -12.65
CA GLU A 148 3.84 3.55 -13.33
C GLU A 148 2.98 4.79 -13.62
N ALA A 149 1.68 4.62 -13.87
CA ALA A 149 0.74 5.72 -14.08
C ALA A 149 0.57 6.62 -12.84
N ARG A 150 0.91 6.12 -11.64
CA ARG A 150 0.85 6.90 -10.39
C ARG A 150 2.10 7.74 -10.12
N LEU A 151 3.17 7.54 -10.91
CA LEU A 151 4.36 8.40 -10.83
C LEU A 151 4.07 9.78 -11.40
N LYS A 152 4.22 10.79 -10.53
CA LYS A 152 4.19 12.21 -10.89
C LYS A 152 5.52 12.66 -11.46
#